data_AF-A0A7S0MWS1-F1
#
_entry.id   AF-A0A7S0MWS1-F1
#
_cell.length_a   1.000
_cell.length_b   1.000
_cell.length_c   1.000
_cell.angle_alpha   90.00
_cell.angle_beta   90.00
_cell.angle_gamma   90.00
#
_symmetry.space_group_name_H-M   'P 1'
#
loop_
_entity.id
_entity.type
_entity.pdbx_description
1 polymer ?
#
loop_
_entity_poly.entity_id
_entity_poly.type
_entity_poly.pdbx_seq_one_letter_code
_entity_poly.pdbx_strand_id
1 'polypeptide(L)'
;MSQVSFEKLLEIMEAKDKRLVDEVGGLQVIAQNLGSDLENGLQMISDHDLDQRKQKYGENKMERKAPPSIFELFMEAMKDTTIIVLLIAAVISITIGAVICSIQLGKTCPRKPLWDIGY
;
A
#
# COMPACT_ATOMS: atom_id res chain seq x y z
N MET A 1 -34.95 12.63 -25.38
CA MET A 1 -33.96 11.55 -25.40
C MET A 1 -33.45 11.37 -23.98
N SER A 2 -33.69 10.20 -23.40
CA SER A 2 -33.21 9.87 -22.05
C SER A 2 -31.69 9.76 -22.09
N GLN A 3 -30.98 10.74 -21.54
CA GLN A 3 -29.54 10.65 -21.31
C GLN A 3 -29.28 9.52 -20.30
N VAL A 4 -28.38 8.59 -20.62
CA VAL A 4 -28.02 7.51 -19.69
C VAL A 4 -27.07 8.07 -18.64
N SER A 5 -27.46 7.98 -17.36
CA SER A 5 -26.63 8.46 -16.24
C SER A 5 -25.49 7.50 -15.94
N PHE A 6 -24.41 8.03 -15.34
CA PHE A 6 -23.27 7.23 -14.89
C PHE A 6 -23.68 6.15 -13.88
N GLU A 7 -24.58 6.47 -12.95
CA GLU A 7 -25.07 5.54 -11.93
C GLU A 7 -25.79 4.35 -12.57
N LYS A 8 -26.62 4.60 -13.60
CA LYS A 8 -27.34 3.54 -14.30
C LYS A 8 -26.39 2.67 -15.14
N LEU A 9 -25.33 3.25 -15.71
CA LEU A 9 -24.27 2.46 -16.34
C LEU A 9 -23.52 1.58 -15.34
N LEU A 10 -23.24 2.10 -14.14
CA LEU A 10 -22.56 1.36 -13.08
C LEU A 10 -23.42 0.16 -12.62
N GLU A 11 -24.71 0.39 -12.42
CA GLU A 11 -25.68 -0.65 -12.07
C GLU A 11 -25.73 -1.77 -13.12
N ILE A 12 -25.76 -1.41 -14.41
CA ILE A 12 -25.74 -2.39 -15.51
C ILE A 12 -24.44 -3.22 -15.48
N MET A 13 -23.29 -2.57 -15.27
CA MET A 13 -21.99 -3.25 -15.21
C MET A 13 -21.86 -4.19 -14.01
N GLU A 14 -22.44 -3.81 -12.86
CA GLU A 14 -22.41 -4.60 -11.62
C GLU A 14 -23.38 -5.78 -11.68
N ALA A 15 -24.62 -5.54 -12.12
CA ALA A 15 -25.67 -6.55 -12.18
C ALA A 15 -25.42 -7.60 -13.28
N LYS A 16 -24.70 -7.23 -14.35
CA LYS A 16 -24.43 -8.10 -15.52
C LYS A 16 -25.70 -8.72 -16.14
N ASP A 17 -26.83 -8.05 -16.01
CA ASP A 17 -28.13 -8.50 -16.52
C ASP A 17 -28.45 -7.81 -17.85
N LYS A 18 -28.81 -8.60 -18.87
CA LYS A 18 -29.22 -8.10 -20.19
C LYS A 18 -30.52 -7.32 -20.13
N ARG A 19 -31.41 -7.62 -19.18
CA ARG A 19 -32.72 -6.95 -19.05
C ARG A 19 -32.60 -5.45 -18.79
N LEU A 20 -31.59 -5.05 -18.01
CA LEU A 20 -31.32 -3.65 -17.70
C LEU A 20 -30.80 -2.89 -18.93
N VAL A 21 -30.09 -3.58 -19.83
CA VAL A 21 -29.64 -3.02 -21.11
C VAL A 21 -30.84 -2.75 -22.01
N ASP A 22 -31.79 -3.69 -22.08
CA ASP A 22 -33.01 -3.56 -22.88
C ASP A 22 -33.91 -2.44 -22.34
N GLU A 23 -33.98 -2.25 -21.02
CA GLU A 23 -34.73 -1.16 -20.36
C GLU A 23 -34.21 0.23 -20.76
N VAL A 24 -32.89 0.36 -20.96
CA VAL A 24 -32.24 1.61 -21.38
C VAL A 24 -32.38 1.85 -22.90
N GLY A 25 -32.98 0.92 -23.64
CA GLY A 25 -33.18 1.01 -25.08
C GLY A 25 -32.15 0.23 -25.91
N GLY A 26 -31.40 -0.68 -25.28
CA GLY A 26 -30.47 -1.58 -25.94
C GLY A 26 -29.07 -1.01 -26.16
N LEU A 27 -28.21 -1.84 -26.74
CA LEU A 27 -26.79 -1.53 -26.95
C LEU A 27 -26.57 -0.34 -27.90
N GLN A 28 -27.43 -0.16 -28.90
CA GLN A 28 -27.34 0.94 -29.87
C GLN A 28 -27.52 2.30 -29.18
N VAL A 29 -28.49 2.40 -28.27
CA VAL A 29 -28.77 3.65 -27.53
C VAL A 29 -27.62 3.96 -26.57
N ILE A 30 -27.08 2.95 -25.90
CA ILE A 30 -25.92 3.12 -25.02
C ILE A 30 -24.70 3.60 -25.83
N ALA A 31 -24.40 2.93 -26.95
CA ALA A 31 -23.27 3.28 -27.81
C ALA A 31 -23.40 4.72 -28.34
N GLN A 32 -24.60 5.12 -28.79
CA GLN A 32 -24.86 6.47 -29.26
C GLN A 32 -24.69 7.52 -28.14
N ASN A 33 -25.14 7.23 -26.92
CA ASN A 33 -24.99 8.14 -25.77
C ASN A 33 -23.53 8.30 -25.33
N LEU A 34 -22.70 7.26 -25.46
CA LEU A 34 -21.26 7.31 -25.20
C LEU A 34 -20.46 7.90 -26.38
N GLY A 35 -21.11 8.19 -27.50
CA GLY A 35 -20.46 8.65 -28.73
C GLY A 35 -19.49 7.61 -29.30
N SER A 36 -19.88 6.33 -29.26
CA SER A 36 -19.12 5.20 -29.78
C SER A 36 -19.95 4.40 -30.78
N ASP A 37 -19.31 3.78 -31.76
CA ASP A 37 -19.94 2.87 -32.70
C ASP A 37 -19.79 1.41 -32.24
N LEU A 38 -20.79 0.57 -32.52
CA LEU A 38 -20.77 -0.85 -32.11
C LEU A 38 -19.82 -1.71 -32.95
N GLU A 39 -19.58 -1.33 -34.21
CA GLU A 39 -18.73 -2.10 -35.13
C GLU A 39 -17.32 -1.51 -35.19
N ASN A 40 -17.22 -0.18 -35.25
CA ASN A 40 -15.97 0.55 -35.47
C ASN A 40 -15.41 1.17 -34.18
N GLY A 41 -16.14 1.11 -33.07
CA GLY A 41 -15.70 1.63 -31.77
C GLY A 41 -15.61 3.16 -31.72
N LEU A 42 -14.59 3.67 -31.02
CA LEU A 42 -14.33 5.11 -30.94
C LEU A 42 -13.53 5.57 -32.15
N GLN A 43 -14.18 6.34 -33.02
CA GLN A 43 -13.50 7.00 -34.12
C GLN A 43 -12.77 8.22 -33.55
N MET A 44 -11.45 8.12 -33.38
CA MET A 44 -10.62 9.19 -32.84
C MET A 44 -10.45 10.29 -33.90
N ILE A 45 -11.33 11.29 -33.87
CA ILE A 45 -11.34 12.40 -34.84
C ILE A 45 -10.16 13.35 -34.58
N SER A 46 -9.67 13.46 -33.33
CA SER A 46 -8.52 14.30 -32.95
C SER A 46 -8.03 13.98 -31.52
N ASP A 47 -6.79 14.38 -31.17
CA ASP A 47 -6.27 14.31 -29.79
C ASP A 47 -7.14 15.09 -28.79
N HIS A 48 -7.82 16.13 -29.26
CA HIS A 48 -8.74 16.94 -28.45
C HIS A 48 -9.99 16.16 -27.99
N ASP A 49 -10.46 15.15 -28.75
CA ASP A 49 -11.58 14.30 -28.33
C ASP A 49 -11.22 13.42 -27.12
N LEU A 50 -9.97 12.94 -27.07
CA LEU A 50 -9.49 12.16 -25.93
C LEU A 50 -9.43 12.99 -24.65
N ASP A 51 -8.91 14.21 -24.74
CA ASP A 51 -8.81 15.09 -23.57
C ASP A 51 -10.18 15.53 -23.06
N GLN A 52 -11.14 15.80 -23.95
CA GLN A 52 -12.53 16.07 -23.55
C GLN A 52 -13.18 14.86 -22.86
N ARG A 53 -12.95 13.64 -23.36
CA ARG A 53 -13.46 12.42 -22.72
C ARG A 53 -12.83 12.19 -21.35
N LYS A 54 -11.53 12.42 -21.20
CA LYS A 54 -10.85 12.36 -19.89
C LYS A 54 -11.41 13.38 -18.91
N GLN A 55 -11.74 14.60 -19.37
CA GLN A 55 -12.38 15.60 -18.51
C GLN A 55 -13.81 15.21 -18.13
N LYS A 56 -14.56 14.58 -19.04
CA LYS A 56 -15.97 14.19 -18.82
C LYS A 56 -16.12 12.92 -17.95
N TYR A 57 -15.31 11.89 -18.20
CA TYR A 57 -15.43 10.57 -17.56
C TYR A 57 -14.33 10.28 -16.54
N GLY A 58 -13.30 11.12 -16.47
CA GLY A 58 -12.10 10.85 -15.68
C GLY A 58 -11.09 9.99 -16.43
N GLU A 59 -9.85 9.96 -15.92
CA GLU A 59 -8.84 9.05 -16.42
C GLU A 59 -9.06 7.64 -15.86
N ASN A 60 -8.94 6.61 -16.70
CA ASN A 60 -8.93 5.21 -16.26
C ASN A 60 -7.56 4.84 -15.65
N LYS A 61 -7.16 5.56 -14.61
CA LYS A 61 -5.92 5.33 -13.89
C LYS A 61 -6.26 4.95 -12.46
N MET A 62 -6.00 3.69 -12.12
CA MET A 62 -6.07 3.24 -10.74
C MET A 62 -5.03 4.02 -9.93
N GLU A 63 -5.50 4.81 -8.98
CA GLU A 63 -4.61 5.50 -8.04
C GLU A 63 -3.89 4.45 -7.21
N ARG A 64 -2.61 4.22 -7.53
CA ARG A 64 -1.76 3.37 -6.71
C ARG A 64 -1.37 4.19 -5.49
N LYS A 65 -1.76 3.71 -4.30
CA LYS A 65 -1.22 4.26 -3.05
C LYS A 65 0.30 4.24 -3.13
N ALA A 66 0.94 5.36 -2.83
CA ALA A 66 2.40 5.43 -2.77
C ALA A 66 2.92 4.34 -1.80
N PRO A 67 4.02 3.65 -2.14
CA PRO A 67 4.58 2.66 -1.23
C PRO A 67 4.98 3.33 0.09
N PRO A 68 4.84 2.64 1.24
CA PRO A 68 5.26 3.19 2.51
C PRO A 68 6.76 3.48 2.49
N SER A 69 7.17 4.50 3.25
CA SER A 69 8.58 4.83 3.39
C SER A 69 9.33 3.74 4.14
N ILE A 70 10.66 3.64 3.96
CA ILE A 70 11.50 2.69 4.72
C ILE A 70 11.37 2.91 6.23
N PHE A 71 11.21 4.16 6.68
CA PHE A 71 11.03 4.48 8.10
C PHE A 71 9.67 4.02 8.63
N GLU A 72 8.61 4.16 7.84
CA GLU A 72 7.28 3.66 8.19
C GLU A 72 7.28 2.13 8.27
N LEU A 73 7.95 1.45 7.33
CA LEU A 73 8.16 0.00 7.35
C LEU A 73 8.96 -0.45 8.57
N PHE A 74 9.99 0.30 8.96
CA PHE A 74 10.79 0.02 10.16
C PHE A 74 9.96 0.17 11.44
N MET A 75 9.18 1.25 11.55
CA MET A 75 8.30 1.48 12.70
C MET A 75 7.22 0.41 12.80
N GLU A 76 6.72 -0.07 11.67
CA GLU A 76 5.77 -1.17 11.63
C GLU A 76 6.41 -2.49 12.08
N ALA A 77 7.64 -2.79 11.63
CA ALA A 77 8.38 -3.97 12.06
C ALA A 77 8.71 -3.97 13.57
N MET A 78 8.94 -2.80 14.18
CA MET A 78 9.19 -2.69 15.62
C MET A 78 7.98 -3.05 16.50
N LYS A 79 6.75 -3.06 15.96
CA LYS A 79 5.55 -3.45 16.70
C LYS A 79 5.30 -4.95 16.72
N ASP A 80 6.12 -5.74 16.04
CA ASP A 80 6.01 -7.19 16.05
C ASP A 80 6.29 -7.75 17.46
N THR A 81 5.42 -8.65 17.93
CA THR A 81 5.55 -9.29 19.24
C THR A 81 6.88 -10.05 19.37
N THR A 82 7.40 -10.60 18.27
CA THR A 82 8.71 -11.27 18.23
C THR A 82 9.85 -10.32 18.59
N ILE A 83 9.88 -9.12 18.00
CA ILE A 83 10.88 -8.09 18.29
C ILE A 83 10.77 -7.62 19.74
N ILE A 84 9.55 -7.43 20.25
CA ILE A 84 9.33 -7.01 21.65
C ILE A 84 9.92 -8.04 22.62
N VAL A 85 9.67 -9.33 22.43
CA VAL A 85 10.22 -10.39 23.29
C VAL A 85 11.75 -10.43 23.20
N LEU A 86 12.33 -10.24 22.01
CA LEU A 86 13.78 -10.17 21.82
C LEU A 86 14.40 -8.96 22.54
N LEU A 87 13.75 -7.80 22.53
CA LEU A 87 14.19 -6.62 23.27
C LEU A 87 14.18 -6.85 24.78
N ILE A 88 13.13 -7.47 25.31
CA ILE A 88 13.06 -7.84 26.73
C ILE A 88 14.21 -8.79 27.09
N ALA A 89 14.43 -9.84 26.28
CA ALA A 89 15.52 -10.78 26.48
C ALA A 89 16.90 -10.10 26.43
N ALA A 90 17.10 -9.16 25.51
CA ALA A 90 18.32 -8.38 25.40
C ALA A 90 18.55 -7.51 26.64
N VAL A 91 17.51 -6.82 27.14
CA VAL A 91 17.59 -6.02 28.38
C VAL A 91 17.97 -6.89 29.58
N ILE A 92 17.33 -8.06 29.75
CA ILE A 92 17.66 -8.99 30.83
C ILE A 92 19.12 -9.45 30.71
N SER A 93 19.56 -9.81 29.51
CA SER A 93 20.92 -10.28 29.24
C SER A 93 21.97 -9.21 29.55
N ILE A 94 21.73 -7.96 29.14
CA ILE A 94 22.60 -6.82 29.44
C ILE A 94 22.65 -6.58 30.95
N THR A 95 21.49 -6.62 31.62
CA THR A 95 21.40 -6.37 33.06
C THR A 95 22.19 -7.42 33.85
N ILE A 96 21.99 -8.70 33.55
CA ILE A 96 22.71 -9.80 34.20
C ILE A 96 24.22 -9.69 33.89
N GLY A 97 24.60 -9.44 32.64
CA GLY A 97 26.00 -9.28 32.24
C GLY A 97 26.68 -8.12 32.97
N ALA A 98 26.03 -6.96 33.06
CA ALA A 98 26.55 -5.79 33.76
C ALA A 98 26.65 -6.01 35.27
N VAL A 99 25.66 -6.67 35.88
CA VAL A 99 25.68 -7.01 37.32
C VAL A 99 26.79 -8.01 37.63
N ILE A 100 26.94 -9.07 36.84
CA ILE A 100 28.02 -10.04 37.01
C ILE A 100 29.39 -9.37 36.82
N CYS A 101 29.55 -8.55 35.78
CA CYS A 101 30.77 -7.78 35.54
C CYS A 101 31.12 -6.90 36.75
N SER A 102 30.11 -6.22 37.30
CA SER A 102 30.27 -5.35 38.48
C SER A 102 30.67 -6.14 39.73
N ILE A 103 30.10 -7.34 39.95
CA ILE A 103 30.41 -8.19 41.11
C ILE A 103 31.81 -8.83 40.99
N GLN A 104 32.19 -9.28 39.79
CA GLN A 104 33.49 -9.89 39.53
C GLN A 104 34.63 -8.87 39.62
N LEU A 105 34.45 -7.65 39.10
CA LEU A 105 35.45 -6.59 39.25
C LEU A 105 35.72 -6.21 40.72
N GLY A 106 34.73 -6.38 41.62
CA GLY A 106 34.89 -6.12 43.04
C GLY A 106 35.60 -7.22 43.84
N LYS A 107 35.62 -8.47 43.36
CA LYS A 107 36.16 -9.63 44.13
C LYS A 107 37.36 -10.33 43.49
N THR A 108 37.52 -10.27 42.17
CA THR A 108 38.54 -11.05 41.44
C THR A 108 39.54 -10.19 40.67
N CYS A 109 39.58 -8.88 40.89
CA CYS A 109 40.69 -8.05 40.45
C CYS A 109 41.72 -7.95 41.59
N PRO A 110 42.77 -8.80 41.64
CA PRO A 110 43.97 -8.38 42.33
C PRO A 110 44.47 -7.17 41.52
N ARG A 111 44.55 -5.98 42.14
CA ARG A 111 45.40 -4.92 41.62
C ARG A 111 46.85 -5.40 41.72
N LYS A 112 47.27 -6.31 40.85
CA LYS A 112 48.69 -6.45 40.54
C LYS A 112 49.01 -5.39 39.49
N PRO A 113 49.93 -4.47 39.78
CA PRO A 113 50.39 -3.56 38.75
C PRO A 113 51.03 -4.35 37.61
N LEU A 114 50.81 -3.90 36.37
CA LEU A 114 51.24 -4.58 35.14
C LEU A 114 52.78 -4.76 35.02
N TRP A 115 53.56 -4.16 35.92
CA TRP A 115 55.02 -4.19 35.93
C TRP A 115 55.64 -5.15 36.97
N ASP A 116 54.82 -5.95 37.66
CA ASP A 116 55.31 -7.00 38.57
C ASP A 116 55.77 -8.25 37.79
N ILE A 117 56.83 -8.08 36.99
CA ILE A 117 57.52 -9.17 36.30
C ILE A 117 58.57 -9.69 37.29
N GLY A 118 58.22 -10.75 38.01
CA GLY A 118 59.15 -11.43 38.92
C GLY A 118 60.32 -12.02 38.13
N TYR A 119 61.53 -11.59 38.46
CA TYR A 119 62.78 -12.26 38.14
C TYR A 119 63.15 -13.19 39.29
#